data_AF-A0A939W7H4-F1
#
_entry.id   AF-A0A939W7H4-F1
#
_cell.length_a   1.000
_cell.length_b   1.000
_cell.length_c   1.000
_cell.angle_alpha   90.00
_cell.angle_beta   90.00
_cell.angle_gamma   90.00
#
_symmetry.space_group_name_H-M   'P 1'
#
loop_
_entity.id
_entity.type
_entity.pdbx_description
1 polymer ?
#
loop_
_entity_poly.entity_id
_entity_poly.type
_entity_poly.pdbx_seq_one_letter_code
_entity_poly.pdbx_strand_id
1 'polypeptide(L)' 'VWERGTGETLACGTGACATAVACVLNGFTDRLVDVRLKGGTLRIEWSAENGHVFMTGPCEPVFDGVLFL' A
#
# COMPACT_ATOMS: atom_id res chain seq x y z
N VAL A 1 1.58 -9.73 -3.31
CA VAL A 1 0.18 -9.78 -2.84
C VAL A 1 -0.62 -10.50 -3.90
N TRP A 2 -1.50 -11.44 -3.53
CA TRP A 2 -2.45 -12.02 -4.47
C TRP A 2 -3.79 -11.30 -4.31
N GLU A 3 -4.11 -10.41 -5.25
CA GLU A 3 -5.30 -9.59 -5.22
C GLU A 3 -6.54 -10.35 -5.73
N ARG A 4 -7.66 -10.16 -5.02
CA ARG A 4 -8.94 -10.74 -5.40
C ARG A 4 -9.37 -10.22 -6.77
N GLY A 5 -9.49 -11.11 -7.75
CA GLY A 5 -9.93 -10.78 -9.11
C GLY A 5 -8.82 -10.32 -10.07
N THR A 6 -7.59 -10.14 -9.59
CA THR A 6 -6.45 -9.62 -10.39
C THR A 6 -5.23 -10.53 -10.37
N GLY A 7 -5.10 -11.41 -9.37
CA GLY A 7 -3.93 -12.28 -9.22
C GLY A 7 -2.76 -11.56 -8.58
N GLU A 8 -1.52 -11.96 -8.89
CA GLU A 8 -0.33 -11.30 -8.35
C GLU A 8 -0.02 -9.99 -9.10
N THR A 9 -0.04 -8.88 -8.39
CA THR A 9 0.30 -7.54 -8.91
C THR A 9 1.68 -7.08 -8.43
N LEU A 10 2.26 -6.07 -9.09
CA LEU A 10 3.55 -5.50 -8.69
C LEU A 10 3.48 -4.78 -7.34
N ALA A 11 2.36 -4.10 -7.07
CA ALA A 11 2.10 -3.43 -5.80
C ALA A 11 0.60 -3.36 -5.54
N CYS A 12 0.22 -3.39 -4.26
CA CYS A 12 -1.15 -3.24 -3.78
C CYS A 12 -1.13 -2.28 -2.57
N GLY A 13 -1.64 -1.07 -2.74
CA GLY A 13 -1.59 -0.04 -1.69
C GLY A 13 -2.43 -0.40 -0.45
N THR A 14 -3.68 -0.82 -0.66
CA THR A 14 -4.57 -1.25 0.42
C THR A 14 -4.05 -2.49 1.14
N GLY A 15 -3.45 -3.42 0.39
CA GLY A 15 -2.75 -4.58 0.95
C GLY A 15 -1.57 -4.18 1.84
N ALA A 16 -0.73 -3.24 1.39
CA ALA A 16 0.39 -2.73 2.18
C ALA A 16 -0.07 -2.07 3.49
N CYS A 17 -1.13 -1.24 3.43
CA CYS A 17 -1.74 -0.64 4.62
C CYS A 17 -2.24 -1.70 5.61
N ALA A 18 -2.98 -2.69 5.12
CA ALA A 18 -3.52 -3.76 5.96
C ALA A 18 -2.41 -4.60 6.60
N THR A 19 -1.34 -4.91 5.84
CA THR A 19 -0.17 -5.63 6.37
C THR A 19 0.53 -4.83 7.47
N ALA A 20 0.76 -3.53 7.27
CA ALA A 20 1.40 -2.68 8.30
C ALA A 20 0.58 -2.67 9.60
N VAL A 21 -0.74 -2.48 9.53
CA VAL A 21 -1.62 -2.52 10.70
C VAL A 21 -1.57 -3.90 11.37
N ALA A 22 -1.63 -4.99 10.60
CA ALA A 22 -1.52 -6.34 11.14
C ALA A 22 -0.19 -6.57 11.85
N CYS A 23 0.94 -6.12 11.29
CA CYS A 23 2.25 -6.23 11.91
C CYS A 23 2.32 -5.47 13.24
N VAL A 24 1.78 -4.25 13.29
CA VAL A 24 1.69 -3.47 14.54
C VAL A 24 0.86 -4.19 15.60
N LEU A 25 -0.33 -4.67 15.22
CA LEU A 25 -1.23 -5.38 16.14
C LEU A 25 -0.60 -6.67 16.72
N ASN A 26 0.33 -7.28 15.99
CA ASN A 26 1.05 -8.48 16.42
C ASN A 26 2.44 -8.17 17.02
N GLY A 27 2.80 -6.90 17.20
CA GLY A 27 4.06 -6.49 17.82
C GLY A 27 5.31 -6.77 16.96
N PHE A 28 5.15 -6.90 15.64
CA PHE A 28 6.27 -7.16 14.73
C PHE A 28 6.94 -5.88 14.19
N THR A 29 6.22 -4.77 14.16
CA THR A 29 6.72 -3.48 13.65
C THR A 29 6.11 -2.31 14.41
N ASP A 30 6.75 -1.14 14.30
CA ASP A 30 6.18 0.12 14.74
C ASP A 30 5.08 0.61 13.77
N ARG A 31 4.36 1.66 14.21
CA ARG A 31 3.27 2.31 13.45
C ARG A 31 3.73 3.05 12.20
N LEU A 32 5.02 3.36 12.07
CA LEU A 32 5.63 3.94 10.88
C LEU A 32 6.60 2.92 10.28
N VAL A 33 6.30 2.42 9.08
CA VAL A 33 7.06 1.33 8.47
C VAL A 33 7.13 1.46 6.95
N ASP A 34 8.28 1.12 6.39
CA ASP A 34 8.47 1.00 4.94
C ASP A 34 8.11 -0.44 4.50
N VAL A 35 7.08 -0.58 3.67
CA VAL A 35 6.63 -1.85 3.10
C VAL A 35 7.24 -2.01 1.71
N ARG A 36 8.09 -3.03 1.54
CA ARG A 36 8.72 -3.36 0.26
C ARG A 36 7.86 -4.34 -0.54
N LEU A 37 7.42 -3.92 -1.72
CA LEU A 37 6.66 -4.73 -2.69
C LEU A 37 7.51 -4.99 -3.94
N LYS A 38 7.02 -5.80 -4.88
CA LYS A 38 7.74 -6.10 -6.13
C LYS A 38 7.97 -4.85 -6.98
N GLY A 39 7.00 -3.94 -7.00
CA GLY A 39 7.01 -2.71 -7.81
C GLY A 39 7.65 -1.50 -7.13
N GLY A 40 8.09 -1.60 -5.87
CA GLY A 40 8.66 -0.47 -5.15
C GLY A 40 8.39 -0.50 -3.65
N THR A 41 8.71 0.59 -2.97
CA THR A 41 8.51 0.74 -1.52
C THR A 41 7.42 1.77 -1.25
N LEU A 42 6.53 1.46 -0.31
CA LEU A 42 5.53 2.38 0.21
C LEU A 42 5.82 2.65 1.69
N ARG A 43 5.73 3.91 2.09
CA ARG A 43 5.78 4.31 3.51
C ARG A 43 4.37 4.30 4.07
N ILE A 44 4.15 3.52 5.12
CA ILE A 44 2.86 3.44 5.81
C ILE A 44 2.99 4.00 7.21
N GLU A 45 2.05 4.86 7.60
CA GLU A 45 1.91 5.39 8.94
C GLU A 45 0.51 5.11 9.48
N TRP A 46 0.40 4.36 10.57
CA TRP A 46 -0.85 4.20 11.31
C TRP A 46 -0.89 5.13 12.51
N SER A 47 -1.49 6.31 12.32
CA SER A 47 -1.51 7.38 13.33
C SER A 47 -2.14 6.92 14.64
N ALA A 48 -1.44 7.14 15.75
CA ALA A 48 -1.95 6.89 17.08
C ALA A 48 -2.94 7.97 17.55
N GLU A 49 -2.91 9.16 16.94
CA GLU A 49 -3.72 10.31 17.35
C GLU A 49 -5.17 10.18 16.87
N ASN A 50 -5.37 9.70 15.64
CA ASN A 50 -6.68 9.65 15.00
C ASN A 50 -7.04 8.28 14.40
N GLY A 51 -6.14 7.30 14.47
CA GLY A 51 -6.37 5.95 13.97
C GLY A 51 -6.36 5.81 12.45
N HIS A 52 -6.13 6.89 11.68
CA HIS A 52 -6.02 6.82 10.22
C HIS A 52 -4.73 6.14 9.77
N VAL A 53 -4.79 5.49 8.62
CA VAL A 53 -3.64 4.89 7.95
C VAL A 53 -3.28 5.74 6.74
N PHE A 54 -2.12 6.38 6.80
CA PHE A 54 -1.55 7.17 5.72
C PHE A 54 -0.57 6.31 4.91
N MET A 55 -0.59 6.50 3.58
CA MET A 55 0.28 5.80 2.64
C MET A 55 0.96 6.83 1.74
N THR A 56 2.27 6.75 1.63
CA THR A 56 3.07 7.60 0.74
C THR A 56 3.89 6.74 -0.23
N GLY A 57 3.82 7.09 -1.50
CA GLY A 57 4.55 6.44 -2.59
C GLY A 57 4.49 7.28 -3.87
N PRO A 58 5.32 6.96 -4.87
CA PRO A 58 5.35 7.68 -6.15
C PRO A 58 4.11 7.39 -7.00
N CYS A 59 3.81 8.31 -7.92
CA CYS A 59 2.77 8.17 -8.95
C CYS A 59 3.25 8.91 -10.19
N GLU A 60 3.19 8.27 -11.36
CA GLU A 60 3.68 8.82 -12.63
C GLU A 60 2.61 8.67 -13.73
N PRO A 61 2.28 9.74 -14.47
CA PRO A 61 1.42 9.62 -15.63
C PRO A 61 2.14 8.87 -16.75
N VAL A 62 1.43 7.95 -17.42
CA VAL A 62 1.99 7.20 -18.55
C VAL A 62 1.53 7.80 -19.89
N PHE A 63 0.23 7.99 -20.07
CA PHE A 63 -0.37 8.57 -21.27
C PHE A 63 -1.80 9.05 -21.02
N ASP A 64 -2.33 9.87 -21.93
CA ASP A 64 -3.75 10.24 -22.04
C ASP A 64 -4.35 9.64 -23.33
N GLY A 65 -5.64 9.31 -23.33
CA GLY A 65 -6.28 8.66 -24.49
C GLY A 65 -7.82 8.76 -24.52
N VAL A 66 -8.40 8.35 -25.66
CA VAL A 66 -9.86 8.30 -25.90
C VAL A 66 -10.25 6.87 -26.30
N LEU A 67 -11.28 6.32 -25.66
CA LEU A 67 -11.82 4.99 -25.95
C LEU A 67 -13.28 5.11 -26.41
N PHE A 68 -13.65 4.39 -27.47
CA PHE A 68 -15.03 4.19 -27.89
C PHE A 68 -15.45 2.77 -27.49
N LEU A 69 -16.56 2.66 -26.76
CA LEU A 69 -17.10 1.40 -26.26
C LEU A 69 -18.11 0.81 -27.24
#